data_AF-A0A9Q2KT20-F1
#
_entry.id   AF-A0A9Q2KT20-F1
#
_cell.length_a   1.000
_cell.length_b   1.000
_cell.length_c   1.000
_cell.angle_alpha   90.00
_cell.angle_beta   90.00
_cell.angle_gamma   90.00
#
_symmetry.space_group_name_H-M   'P 1'
#
loop_
_entity.id
_entity.type
_entity.pdbx_description
1 polymer ?
#
loop_
_entity_poly.entity_id
_entity_poly.type
_entity_poly.pdbx_seq_one_letter_code
_entity_poly.pdbx_strand_id
1 'polypeptide(L)'
;MNSLNEIIKSQINIKIEFFDETHKKLLCNKRKYPSDVVERMKKLVSDGLVVDGHDFLEYYLFHNKRYGIEKEDFIEMIPSKSNELRMHFDIKNNQLFKLRNIALDKTITEHIGESVGMLAISHCFNIQSADWSFIPESNKQKTLDCSLAISDTGLIELEAKGTSAVDINLSAPSNSIFEKKKNKKSAKGKYYYGSITTIDTSNLTCYLLDPPGNDGNFDLKRLRVTNRLSYYYEILRVIAPSSELIDILMDRIESIREFKYDLESLEKLKPKNRPRFNYASGNEPTFFFRSYYHDSKEMKIGGRFFYLQEGLSLFIGVENNLLNKIVNQNVDHLLSVDDELSSIEINELVNRTAIQTTTRDGQRIKVEDKLFFGSSQLKMSGRVYIKNGLALGVISYK
;
A
#
# COMPACT_ATOMS: atom_id res chain seq x y z
N MET A 1 -19.21 9.78 12.21
CA MET A 1 -18.90 9.00 10.99
C MET A 1 -17.40 8.79 10.91
N ASN A 2 -16.94 7.58 10.59
CA ASN A 2 -15.51 7.26 10.50
C ASN A 2 -15.10 7.32 9.02
N SER A 3 -14.31 8.32 8.63
CA SER A 3 -13.88 8.55 7.25
C SER A 3 -13.15 7.35 6.64
N LEU A 4 -12.36 6.59 7.43
CA LEU A 4 -11.72 5.37 6.93
C LEU A 4 -12.75 4.35 6.45
N ASN A 5 -13.82 4.14 7.22
CA ASN A 5 -14.86 3.18 6.86
C ASN A 5 -15.61 3.61 5.60
N GLU A 6 -15.89 4.89 5.43
CA GLU A 6 -16.56 5.37 4.22
C GLU A 6 -15.63 5.29 3.00
N ILE A 7 -14.34 5.60 3.18
CA ILE A 7 -13.34 5.52 2.12
C ILE A 7 -13.15 4.07 1.67
N ILE A 8 -12.90 3.10 2.56
CA ILE A 8 -12.66 1.68 2.18
C ILE A 8 -13.77 1.14 1.25
N LYS A 9 -15.02 1.55 1.49
CA LYS A 9 -16.21 1.06 0.79
C LYS A 9 -16.53 1.80 -0.51
N SER A 10 -15.87 2.92 -0.72
CA SER A 10 -16.16 3.83 -1.83
C SER A 10 -15.35 3.45 -3.06
N GLN A 11 -15.76 4.03 -4.19
CA GLN A 11 -14.85 4.26 -5.29
C GLN A 11 -14.39 5.72 -5.25
N ILE A 12 -13.20 6.00 -5.77
CA ILE A 12 -12.60 7.33 -5.83
C ILE A 12 -12.31 7.68 -7.28
N ASN A 13 -12.94 8.74 -7.75
CA ASN A 13 -12.74 9.35 -9.06
C ASN A 13 -11.59 10.35 -8.94
N ILE A 14 -10.55 10.11 -9.72
CA ILE A 14 -9.36 10.93 -9.83
C ILE A 14 -9.30 11.45 -11.26
N LYS A 15 -9.36 12.78 -11.42
CA LYS A 15 -9.15 13.39 -12.74
C LYS A 15 -7.67 13.27 -13.09
N ILE A 16 -7.34 12.74 -14.26
CA ILE A 16 -5.95 12.63 -14.71
C ILE A 16 -5.72 13.63 -15.84
N GLU A 17 -4.66 14.43 -15.74
CA GLU A 17 -4.30 15.40 -16.77
C GLU A 17 -2.82 15.30 -17.09
N PHE A 18 -2.45 15.62 -18.33
CA PHE A 18 -1.07 16.01 -18.61
C PHE A 18 -0.83 17.40 -18.04
N PHE A 19 0.34 17.63 -17.45
CA PHE A 19 0.68 18.96 -16.92
C PHE A 19 0.58 20.06 -17.98
N ASP A 20 1.08 19.77 -19.18
CA ASP A 20 0.91 20.61 -20.37
C ASP A 20 1.07 19.78 -21.66
N GLU A 21 0.93 20.44 -22.81
CA GLU A 21 1.12 19.82 -24.14
C GLU A 21 2.57 19.35 -24.38
N THR A 22 3.56 19.92 -23.69
CA THR A 22 4.96 19.46 -23.78
C THR A 22 5.10 18.10 -23.12
N HIS A 23 4.63 17.96 -21.89
CA HIS A 23 4.64 16.70 -21.15
C HIS A 23 3.77 15.64 -21.82
N LYS A 24 2.62 16.01 -22.39
CA LYS A 24 1.81 15.09 -23.20
C LYS A 24 2.61 14.50 -24.36
N LYS A 25 3.35 15.31 -25.13
CA LYS A 25 4.18 14.83 -26.24
C LYS A 25 5.29 13.90 -25.76
N LEU A 26 5.90 14.19 -24.62
CA LEU A 26 6.96 13.38 -24.02
C LEU A 26 6.41 12.02 -23.52
N LEU A 27 5.37 12.06 -22.69
CA LEU A 27 4.71 10.88 -22.11
C LEU A 27 4.06 9.98 -23.17
N CYS A 28 3.56 10.54 -24.26
CA CYS A 28 2.94 9.79 -25.35
C CYS A 28 3.95 9.30 -26.41
N ASN A 29 5.25 9.43 -26.18
CA ASN A 29 6.27 9.00 -27.13
C ASN A 29 6.49 7.49 -27.07
N LYS A 30 5.86 6.76 -28.01
CA LYS A 30 5.99 5.30 -28.17
C LYS A 30 7.41 4.80 -28.48
N ARG A 31 8.38 5.68 -28.75
CA ARG A 31 9.80 5.30 -28.86
C ARG A 31 10.49 5.23 -27.50
N LYS A 32 9.96 5.94 -26.49
CA LYS A 32 10.51 5.99 -25.12
C LYS A 32 9.72 5.13 -24.15
N TYR A 33 8.41 4.99 -24.37
CA TYR A 33 7.50 4.24 -23.51
C TYR A 33 6.85 3.07 -24.25
N PRO A 34 6.53 1.96 -23.55
CA PRO A 34 5.77 0.86 -24.12
C PRO A 34 4.42 1.34 -24.69
N SER A 35 4.01 0.79 -25.84
CA SER A 35 2.83 1.28 -26.55
C SER A 35 1.54 1.11 -25.76
N ASP A 36 1.42 0.00 -25.03
CA ASP A 36 0.29 -0.33 -24.16
C ASP A 36 0.21 0.61 -22.94
N VAL A 37 1.36 0.98 -22.35
CA VAL A 37 1.45 1.99 -21.28
C VAL A 37 0.96 3.35 -21.79
N VAL A 38 1.40 3.76 -22.99
CA VAL A 38 0.96 5.02 -23.62
C VAL A 38 -0.55 5.02 -23.87
N GLU A 39 -1.10 3.89 -24.32
CA GLU A 39 -2.54 3.75 -24.58
C GLU A 39 -3.37 3.80 -23.29
N ARG A 40 -2.96 3.09 -22.24
CA ARG A 40 -3.60 3.17 -20.92
C ARG A 40 -3.54 4.58 -20.37
N MET A 41 -2.40 5.25 -20.44
CA MET A 41 -2.26 6.63 -19.96
C MET A 41 -3.19 7.61 -20.69
N LYS A 42 -3.29 7.52 -22.02
CA LYS A 42 -4.24 8.33 -22.80
C LYS A 42 -5.69 8.06 -22.40
N LYS A 43 -6.03 6.79 -22.16
CA LYS A 43 -7.36 6.40 -21.69
C LYS A 43 -7.66 7.01 -20.32
N LEU A 44 -6.73 6.93 -19.37
CA LEU A 44 -6.89 7.53 -18.04
C LEU A 44 -7.06 9.05 -18.10
N VAL A 45 -6.34 9.74 -19.00
CA VAL A 45 -6.50 11.19 -19.20
C VAL A 45 -7.86 11.55 -19.83
N SER A 46 -8.37 10.69 -20.72
CA SER A 46 -9.68 10.87 -21.36
C SER A 46 -10.84 10.62 -20.41
N ASP A 47 -10.79 9.49 -19.70
CA ASP A 47 -11.94 8.95 -18.99
C ASP A 47 -11.93 9.30 -17.48
N GLY A 48 -10.78 9.76 -16.98
CA GLY A 48 -10.48 9.76 -15.55
C GLY A 48 -10.05 8.39 -15.04
N LEU A 49 -9.61 8.36 -13.79
CA LEU A 49 -9.24 7.13 -13.09
C LEU A 49 -10.26 6.88 -11.97
N VAL A 50 -10.89 5.71 -11.98
CA VAL A 50 -11.75 5.24 -10.88
C VAL A 50 -11.02 4.11 -10.16
N VAL A 51 -10.83 4.26 -8.85
CA VAL A 51 -10.16 3.25 -8.02
C VAL A 51 -11.03 2.86 -6.83
N ASP A 52 -10.81 1.67 -6.29
CA ASP A 52 -11.41 1.31 -5.02
C ASP A 52 -10.73 2.12 -3.91
N GLY A 53 -11.52 2.58 -2.93
CA GLY A 53 -10.95 3.26 -1.77
C GLY A 53 -10.08 2.34 -0.91
N HIS A 54 -10.22 1.02 -1.06
CA HIS A 54 -9.26 0.02 -0.55
C HIS A 54 -7.86 0.27 -1.10
N ASP A 55 -7.69 0.40 -2.42
CA ASP A 55 -6.37 0.64 -3.04
C ASP A 55 -5.77 1.95 -2.53
N PHE A 56 -6.57 3.02 -2.50
CA PHE A 56 -6.13 4.31 -1.97
C PHE A 56 -5.61 4.20 -0.54
N LEU A 57 -6.32 3.48 0.33
CA LEU A 57 -5.89 3.31 1.72
C LEU A 57 -4.69 2.38 1.86
N GLU A 58 -4.52 1.41 0.97
CA GLU A 58 -3.30 0.60 0.94
C GLU A 58 -2.08 1.50 0.68
N TYR A 59 -2.13 2.36 -0.34
CA TYR A 59 -1.06 3.32 -0.61
C TYR A 59 -0.90 4.34 0.52
N TYR A 60 -1.99 4.82 1.11
CA TYR A 60 -1.96 5.85 2.15
C TYR A 60 -1.41 5.34 3.48
N LEU A 61 -1.70 4.08 3.84
CA LEU A 61 -1.29 3.49 5.12
C LEU A 61 0.05 2.76 5.04
N PHE A 62 0.36 2.08 3.93
CA PHE A 62 1.54 1.23 3.85
C PHE A 62 2.71 1.84 3.07
N HIS A 63 2.50 2.80 2.16
CA HIS A 63 3.62 3.37 1.38
C HIS A 63 4.17 4.69 1.95
N ASN A 64 3.96 4.95 3.24
CA ASN A 64 4.47 6.14 3.90
C ASN A 64 5.99 6.05 4.14
N LYS A 65 6.77 6.85 3.38
CA LYS A 65 8.25 6.82 3.36
C LYS A 65 8.93 7.06 4.71
N ARG A 66 8.25 7.75 5.64
CA ARG A 66 8.85 8.21 6.90
C ARG A 66 9.00 7.12 7.96
N TYR A 67 8.27 6.01 7.82
CA TYR A 67 8.22 4.97 8.84
C TYR A 67 8.39 3.60 8.17
N GLY A 68 9.54 2.94 8.40
CA GLY A 68 9.58 1.49 8.24
C GLY A 68 8.52 0.89 9.17
N ILE A 69 7.65 0.03 8.67
CA ILE A 69 6.42 -0.28 9.40
C ILE A 69 6.66 -1.46 10.34
N GLU A 70 7.18 -1.18 11.54
CA GLU A 70 7.06 -2.12 12.65
C GLU A 70 5.61 -2.08 13.18
N LYS A 71 5.15 -3.19 13.78
CA LYS A 71 3.80 -3.27 14.36
C LYS A 71 3.56 -2.11 15.32
N GLU A 72 4.54 -1.80 16.16
CA GLU A 72 4.51 -0.76 17.17
C GLU A 72 4.31 0.64 16.55
N ASP A 73 5.07 0.98 15.50
CA ASP A 73 4.95 2.26 14.79
C ASP A 73 3.58 2.39 14.12
N PHE A 74 3.06 1.27 13.58
CA PHE A 74 1.75 1.22 12.96
C PHE A 74 0.60 1.45 13.98
N ILE A 75 0.72 0.88 15.18
CA ILE A 75 -0.24 1.09 16.28
C ILE A 75 -0.35 2.58 16.65
N GLU A 76 0.77 3.29 16.68
CA GLU A 76 0.81 4.73 16.98
C GLU A 76 0.28 5.59 15.83
N MET A 77 0.63 5.23 14.59
CA MET A 77 0.29 6.00 13.39
C MET A 77 -1.22 5.99 13.09
N ILE A 78 -1.87 4.84 13.24
CA ILE A 78 -3.21 4.61 12.68
C ILE A 78 -4.30 5.52 13.24
N PRO A 79 -4.43 5.73 14.56
CA PRO A 79 -5.39 6.69 15.10
C PRO A 79 -5.19 8.11 14.56
N SER A 80 -3.92 8.53 14.42
CA SER A 80 -3.56 9.84 13.87
C SER A 80 -3.97 9.96 12.40
N LYS A 81 -3.66 8.96 11.58
CA LYS A 81 -4.03 8.92 10.16
C LYS A 81 -5.54 8.87 9.94
N SER A 82 -6.25 8.10 10.77
CA SER A 82 -7.71 8.06 10.78
C SER A 82 -8.30 9.44 11.09
N ASN A 83 -7.77 10.11 12.11
CA ASN A 83 -8.22 11.43 12.50
C ASN A 83 -7.90 12.49 11.42
N GLU A 84 -6.72 12.44 10.81
CA GLU A 84 -6.32 13.30 9.69
C GLU A 84 -7.33 13.18 8.54
N LEU A 85 -7.66 11.95 8.13
CA LEU A 85 -8.65 11.70 7.10
C LEU A 85 -10.03 12.27 7.47
N ARG A 86 -10.45 12.04 8.72
CA ARG A 86 -11.77 12.46 9.23
C ARG A 86 -11.92 13.97 9.34
N MET A 87 -10.87 14.67 9.74
CA MET A 87 -10.92 16.11 10.01
C MET A 87 -10.82 16.95 8.74
N HIS A 88 -10.23 16.40 7.68
CA HIS A 88 -9.88 17.17 6.48
C HIS A 88 -10.60 16.73 5.22
N PHE A 89 -11.10 15.49 5.15
CA PHE A 89 -11.67 14.95 3.92
C PHE A 89 -13.06 14.36 4.14
N ASP A 90 -13.81 14.33 3.04
CA ASP A 90 -15.07 13.63 2.92
C ASP A 90 -15.15 12.97 1.55
N ILE A 91 -16.04 11.98 1.45
CA ILE A 91 -16.29 11.26 0.21
C ILE A 91 -17.77 11.28 -0.13
N LYS A 92 -18.09 11.76 -1.33
CA LYS A 92 -19.46 11.84 -1.82
C LYS A 92 -19.47 11.63 -3.32
N ASN A 93 -20.42 10.82 -3.82
CA ASN A 93 -20.56 10.54 -5.26
C ASN A 93 -19.23 10.08 -5.90
N ASN A 94 -18.51 9.20 -5.21
CA ASN A 94 -17.18 8.73 -5.57
C ASN A 94 -16.10 9.82 -5.70
N GLN A 95 -16.28 11.00 -5.10
CA GLN A 95 -15.26 12.06 -5.09
C GLN A 95 -14.71 12.22 -3.68
N LEU A 96 -13.38 12.11 -3.55
CA LEU A 96 -12.65 12.49 -2.34
C LEU A 96 -12.29 13.97 -2.45
N PHE A 97 -12.73 14.79 -1.50
CA PHE A 97 -12.48 16.24 -1.51
C PHE A 97 -12.15 16.74 -0.11
N LYS A 98 -11.51 17.91 -0.03
CA LYS A 98 -11.25 18.56 1.27
C LYS A 98 -12.50 19.24 1.80
N LEU A 99 -12.77 19.09 3.10
CA LEU A 99 -13.96 19.62 3.77
C LEU A 99 -14.06 21.15 3.79
N ARG A 100 -12.91 21.83 3.81
CA ARG A 100 -12.82 23.29 3.99
C ARG A 100 -11.95 23.89 2.91
N ASN A 101 -12.32 25.08 2.44
CA ASN A 101 -11.50 25.84 1.50
C ASN A 101 -10.32 26.53 2.21
N ILE A 102 -9.45 25.72 2.82
CA ILE A 102 -8.21 26.16 3.47
C ILE A 102 -7.06 25.30 2.92
N ALA A 103 -5.84 25.83 3.02
CA ALA A 103 -4.65 25.01 2.78
C ALA A 103 -4.50 24.00 3.92
N LEU A 104 -4.24 22.75 3.55
CA LEU A 104 -3.93 21.67 4.50
C LEU A 104 -2.44 21.67 4.84
N ASP A 105 -2.10 21.03 5.96
CA ASP A 105 -0.71 20.83 6.33
C ASP A 105 0.06 20.07 5.25
N LYS A 106 1.32 20.43 5.06
CA LYS A 106 2.19 19.87 4.02
C LYS A 106 2.26 18.35 4.12
N THR A 107 2.34 17.79 5.32
CA THR A 107 2.43 16.34 5.55
C THR A 107 1.20 15.61 5.01
N ILE A 108 0.02 16.21 5.16
CA ILE A 108 -1.25 15.66 4.65
C ILE A 108 -1.24 15.66 3.12
N THR A 109 -0.86 16.81 2.54
CA THR A 109 -0.80 16.93 1.08
C THR A 109 0.26 16.03 0.45
N GLU A 110 1.40 15.84 1.10
CA GLU A 110 2.45 14.95 0.63
C GLU A 110 1.94 13.51 0.55
N HIS A 111 1.32 12.99 1.62
CA HIS A 111 0.80 11.62 1.61
C HIS A 111 -0.27 11.40 0.53
N ILE A 112 -1.25 12.30 0.40
CA ILE A 112 -2.27 12.18 -0.64
C ILE A 112 -1.65 12.27 -2.03
N GLY A 113 -0.68 13.18 -2.21
CA GLY A 113 0.05 13.31 -3.46
C GLY A 113 0.78 12.04 -3.86
N GLU A 114 1.46 11.42 -2.90
CA GLU A 114 2.15 10.15 -3.08
C GLU A 114 1.19 9.01 -3.38
N SER A 115 0.14 8.82 -2.58
CA SER A 115 -0.82 7.73 -2.79
C SER A 115 -1.51 7.83 -4.15
N VAL A 116 -1.99 9.02 -4.53
CA VAL A 116 -2.65 9.24 -5.82
C VAL A 116 -1.67 9.13 -6.98
N GLY A 117 -0.45 9.62 -6.83
CA GLY A 117 0.60 9.48 -7.84
C GLY A 117 0.96 8.02 -8.10
N MET A 118 1.13 7.24 -7.03
CA MET A 118 1.44 5.81 -7.13
C MET A 118 0.28 5.04 -7.78
N LEU A 119 -0.97 5.32 -7.39
CA LEU A 119 -2.17 4.77 -8.05
C LEU A 119 -2.19 5.06 -9.56
N ALA A 120 -2.03 6.32 -9.95
CA ALA A 120 -2.10 6.71 -11.36
C ALA A 120 -1.04 5.99 -12.20
N ILE A 121 0.20 5.92 -11.70
CA ILE A 121 1.30 5.21 -12.37
C ILE A 121 1.08 3.69 -12.35
N SER A 122 0.54 3.14 -11.27
CA SER A 122 0.19 1.72 -11.19
C SER A 122 -0.77 1.30 -12.31
N HIS A 123 -1.83 2.07 -12.54
CA HIS A 123 -2.77 1.81 -13.63
C HIS A 123 -2.15 2.02 -15.02
N CYS A 124 -1.22 2.95 -15.19
CA CYS A 124 -0.48 3.11 -16.45
C CYS A 124 0.35 1.85 -16.77
N PHE A 125 1.00 1.26 -15.78
CA PHE A 125 1.91 0.12 -15.95
C PHE A 125 1.29 -1.25 -15.68
N ASN A 126 0.03 -1.31 -15.25
CA ASN A 126 -0.64 -2.53 -14.82
C ASN A 126 0.16 -3.26 -13.71
N ILE A 127 0.55 -2.50 -12.69
CA ILE A 127 1.30 -2.99 -11.52
C ILE A 127 0.47 -2.75 -10.25
N GLN A 128 0.74 -3.50 -9.20
CA GLN A 128 0.02 -3.41 -7.93
C GLN A 128 0.85 -2.73 -6.83
N SER A 129 0.25 -2.48 -5.67
CA SER A 129 0.94 -1.93 -4.50
C SER A 129 2.23 -2.68 -4.14
N ALA A 130 2.22 -4.02 -4.21
CA ALA A 130 3.39 -4.86 -3.95
C ALA A 130 4.55 -4.72 -4.96
N ASP A 131 4.33 -4.08 -6.11
CA ASP A 131 5.38 -3.77 -7.09
C ASP A 131 6.16 -2.49 -6.75
N TRP A 132 5.66 -1.68 -5.80
CA TRP A 132 6.36 -0.52 -5.26
C TRP A 132 7.31 -0.94 -4.14
N SER A 133 8.51 -0.36 -4.15
CA SER A 133 9.52 -0.63 -3.14
C SER A 133 9.25 0.17 -1.87
N PHE A 134 9.30 -0.53 -0.74
CA PHE A 134 9.53 0.10 0.55
C PHE A 134 10.98 0.62 0.59
N ILE A 135 11.16 1.93 0.48
CA ILE A 135 12.45 2.58 0.68
C ILE A 135 12.39 3.26 2.06
N PRO A 136 12.86 2.61 3.13
CA PRO A 136 12.95 3.29 4.42
C PRO A 136 13.89 4.47 4.30
N GLU A 137 13.47 5.65 4.77
CA GLU A 137 14.31 6.83 4.87
C GLU A 137 15.58 6.50 5.66
N SER A 138 16.74 6.47 4.99
CA SER A 138 18.02 6.38 5.67
C SER A 138 18.52 7.81 5.96
N ASN A 139 18.70 8.16 7.23
CA ASN A 139 19.37 9.41 7.62
C ASN A 139 20.89 9.39 7.32
N LYS A 140 21.47 8.26 6.89
CA LYS A 140 22.92 8.07 6.68
C LYS A 140 23.41 8.40 5.27
N GLN A 141 22.55 8.25 4.27
CA GLN A 141 22.73 8.75 2.92
C GLN A 141 21.41 9.38 2.51
N LYS A 142 21.40 10.59 1.91
CA LYS A 142 20.20 11.18 1.29
C LYS A 142 19.64 10.17 0.29
N THR A 143 18.77 9.30 0.78
CA THR A 143 18.05 8.33 -0.02
C THR A 143 17.04 9.15 -0.79
N LEU A 144 17.06 9.00 -2.11
CA LEU A 144 16.28 9.82 -3.02
C LEU A 144 14.80 9.70 -2.61
N ASP A 145 14.13 10.83 -2.30
CA ASP A 145 12.73 10.88 -1.85
C ASP A 145 11.69 10.40 -2.90
N CYS A 146 12.10 9.67 -3.93
CA CYS A 146 11.22 9.15 -4.97
C CYS A 146 10.73 7.74 -4.63
N SER A 147 9.47 7.46 -4.93
CA SER A 147 8.95 6.09 -4.88
C SER A 147 9.53 5.30 -6.06
N LEU A 148 9.89 4.04 -5.85
CA LEU A 148 10.39 3.16 -6.92
C LEU A 148 9.40 2.01 -7.12
N ALA A 149 9.16 1.61 -8.37
CA ALA A 149 8.41 0.41 -8.70
C ALA A 149 9.13 -0.42 -9.75
N ILE A 150 8.81 -1.72 -9.79
CA ILE A 150 9.29 -2.63 -10.83
C ILE A 150 8.11 -3.13 -11.68
N SER A 151 8.16 -2.84 -12.97
CA SER A 151 7.24 -3.42 -13.97
C SER A 151 7.98 -4.44 -14.85
N ASP A 152 7.23 -5.16 -15.69
CA ASP A 152 7.80 -6.07 -16.69
C ASP A 152 8.63 -5.36 -17.76
N THR A 153 8.45 -4.04 -17.91
CA THR A 153 9.10 -3.26 -18.97
C THR A 153 10.27 -2.42 -18.48
N GLY A 154 10.40 -2.24 -17.16
CA GLY A 154 11.45 -1.46 -16.55
C GLY A 154 11.17 -1.03 -15.12
N LEU A 155 12.22 -0.49 -14.50
CA LEU A 155 12.17 0.23 -13.23
C LEU A 155 11.54 1.61 -13.43
N ILE A 156 10.61 1.96 -12.54
CA ILE A 156 9.86 3.20 -12.54
C ILE A 156 10.28 3.99 -11.31
N GLU A 157 10.68 5.24 -11.50
CA GLU A 157 10.85 6.20 -10.41
C GLU A 157 9.72 7.23 -10.46
N LEU A 158 9.12 7.52 -9.32
CA LEU A 158 8.06 8.51 -9.19
C LEU A 158 8.44 9.56 -8.14
N GLU A 159 8.53 10.81 -8.57
CA GLU A 159 8.49 11.96 -7.66
C GLU A 159 7.07 12.51 -7.63
N ALA A 160 6.39 12.28 -6.52
CA ALA A 160 5.03 12.78 -6.32
C ALA A 160 5.04 14.04 -5.43
N LYS A 161 4.16 14.97 -5.76
CA LYS A 161 3.83 16.16 -4.96
C LYS A 161 2.33 16.21 -4.74
N GLY A 162 1.92 16.77 -3.61
CA GLY A 162 0.53 17.15 -3.40
C GLY A 162 0.42 18.61 -3.01
N THR A 163 -0.71 19.22 -3.34
CA THR A 163 -1.07 20.57 -2.93
C THR A 163 -2.57 20.67 -2.67
N SER A 164 -2.93 21.50 -1.71
CA SER A 164 -4.32 21.82 -1.36
C SER A 164 -4.53 23.33 -1.24
N ALA A 165 -3.63 24.13 -1.83
CA ALA A 165 -3.71 25.58 -1.81
C ALA A 165 -5.07 26.05 -2.33
N VAL A 166 -5.57 27.17 -1.79
CA VAL A 166 -6.83 27.78 -2.24
C VAL A 166 -6.70 28.25 -3.69
N ASP A 167 -5.58 28.91 -4.00
CA ASP A 167 -5.17 29.23 -5.37
C ASP A 167 -4.06 28.27 -5.78
N ILE A 168 -4.41 27.29 -6.62
CA ILE A 168 -3.49 26.23 -7.03
C ILE A 168 -2.49 26.79 -8.05
N ASN A 169 -1.25 27.01 -7.59
CA ASN A 169 -0.11 27.28 -8.46
C ASN A 169 0.75 26.02 -8.63
N LEU A 170 0.76 25.46 -9.84
CA LEU A 170 1.49 24.23 -10.14
C LEU A 170 2.98 24.43 -10.46
N SER A 171 3.44 25.68 -10.62
CA SER A 171 4.84 25.98 -11.00
C SER A 171 5.85 25.62 -9.91
N ALA A 172 5.53 25.86 -8.64
CA ALA A 172 6.41 25.52 -7.53
C ALA A 172 6.62 23.99 -7.39
N PRO A 173 5.56 23.16 -7.35
CA PRO A 173 5.73 21.71 -7.30
C PRO A 173 6.39 21.14 -8.57
N SER A 174 6.08 21.66 -9.77
CA SER A 174 6.74 21.21 -11.00
C SER A 174 8.24 21.53 -10.99
N ASN A 175 8.63 22.75 -10.61
CA ASN A 175 10.04 23.14 -10.49
C ASN A 175 10.79 22.28 -9.48
N SER A 176 10.15 21.93 -8.35
CA SER A 176 10.74 21.02 -7.36
C SER A 176 11.06 19.64 -7.95
N ILE A 177 10.14 19.08 -8.75
CA ILE A 177 10.35 17.79 -9.44
C ILE A 177 11.53 17.90 -10.42
N PHE A 178 11.58 18.95 -11.24
CA PHE A 178 12.65 19.15 -12.20
C PHE A 178 14.03 19.31 -11.55
N GLU A 179 14.12 20.11 -10.49
CA GLU A 179 15.38 20.34 -9.77
C GLU A 179 15.88 19.08 -9.08
N LYS A 180 14.98 18.30 -8.44
CA LYS A 180 15.36 16.99 -7.87
C LYS A 180 15.92 16.05 -8.92
N LYS A 181 15.32 16.04 -10.11
CA LYS A 181 15.83 15.23 -11.20
C LYS A 181 17.20 15.69 -11.69
N LYS A 182 17.41 16.99 -11.98
CA LYS A 182 18.71 17.50 -12.48
C LYS A 182 19.86 17.13 -11.54
N ASN A 183 19.58 17.11 -10.24
CA ASN A 183 20.55 16.77 -9.21
C ASN A 183 20.77 15.25 -9.03
N LYS A 184 20.02 14.37 -9.71
CA LYS A 184 20.25 12.93 -9.70
C LYS A 184 21.47 12.60 -10.56
N LYS A 185 22.59 12.26 -9.92
CA LYS A 185 23.81 11.78 -10.58
C LYS A 185 23.64 10.40 -11.26
N SER A 186 22.63 9.63 -10.88
CA SER A 186 22.21 8.43 -11.59
C SER A 186 20.72 8.14 -11.30
N ALA A 187 19.84 8.43 -12.26
CA ALA A 187 18.53 7.78 -12.26
C ALA A 187 18.78 6.28 -12.41
N LYS A 188 18.25 5.47 -11.48
CA LYS A 188 18.36 4.01 -11.52
C LYS A 188 17.26 3.40 -12.38
N GLY A 189 16.14 4.10 -12.54
CA GLY A 189 14.99 3.65 -13.32
C GLY A 189 15.02 4.02 -14.80
N LYS A 190 14.49 3.10 -15.62
CA LYS A 190 14.24 3.27 -17.05
C LYS A 190 13.21 4.37 -17.30
N TYR A 191 12.21 4.47 -16.42
CA TYR A 191 11.15 5.46 -16.49
C TYR A 191 11.22 6.36 -15.27
N TYR A 192 11.14 7.67 -15.47
CA TYR A 192 11.03 8.63 -14.37
C TYR A 192 9.78 9.50 -14.62
N TYR A 193 8.90 9.53 -13.63
CA TYR A 193 7.66 10.28 -13.65
C TYR A 193 7.66 11.32 -12.53
N GLY A 194 7.08 12.48 -12.85
CA GLY A 194 6.57 13.40 -11.86
C GLY A 194 5.06 13.30 -11.78
N SER A 195 4.50 13.42 -10.58
CA SER A 195 3.07 13.67 -10.39
C SER A 195 2.83 14.86 -9.48
N ILE A 196 1.79 15.63 -9.77
CA ILE A 196 1.29 16.68 -8.88
C ILE A 196 -0.19 16.43 -8.65
N THR A 197 -0.55 16.10 -7.42
CA THR A 197 -1.95 15.93 -7.03
C THR A 197 -2.46 17.21 -6.43
N THR A 198 -3.60 17.68 -6.92
CA THR A 198 -4.34 18.78 -6.32
C THR A 198 -5.59 18.22 -5.66
N ILE A 199 -5.86 18.64 -4.43
CA ILE A 199 -7.11 18.35 -3.75
C ILE A 199 -7.79 19.66 -3.36
N ASP A 200 -8.96 19.89 -3.96
CA ASP A 200 -9.82 21.02 -3.66
C ASP A 200 -11.16 20.55 -3.07
N THR A 201 -12.13 21.46 -2.89
CA THR A 201 -13.44 21.16 -2.29
C THR A 201 -14.39 20.43 -3.24
N SER A 202 -13.96 20.15 -4.46
CA SER A 202 -14.79 19.66 -5.57
C SER A 202 -14.15 18.48 -6.31
N ASN A 203 -12.82 18.48 -6.47
CA ASN A 203 -12.09 17.54 -7.31
C ASN A 203 -10.76 17.13 -6.70
N LEU A 204 -10.38 15.89 -7.03
CA LEU A 204 -9.04 15.35 -6.88
C LEU A 204 -8.44 15.20 -8.28
N THR A 205 -7.38 15.96 -8.58
CA THR A 205 -6.74 15.93 -9.91
C THR A 205 -5.29 15.53 -9.78
N CYS A 206 -4.81 14.64 -10.65
CA CYS A 206 -3.41 14.23 -10.75
C CYS A 206 -2.83 14.67 -12.10
N TYR A 207 -1.87 15.57 -12.06
CA TYR A 207 -1.11 16.02 -13.22
C TYR A 207 0.12 15.12 -13.42
N LEU A 208 0.28 14.57 -14.62
CA LEU A 208 1.42 13.74 -15.00
C LEU A 208 2.50 14.57 -15.71
N LEU A 209 3.76 14.38 -15.29
CA LEU A 209 4.94 15.03 -15.84
C LEU A 209 5.96 13.97 -16.29
N ASP A 210 6.39 14.03 -17.55
CA ASP A 210 7.62 13.34 -18.00
C ASP A 210 8.83 14.20 -17.73
N PRO A 211 9.79 13.66 -17.00
CA PRO A 211 11.13 13.88 -17.50
C PRO A 211 11.89 12.54 -17.70
N PRO A 212 12.52 12.29 -18.88
CA PRO A 212 13.00 10.98 -19.32
C PRO A 212 14.00 10.28 -18.39
N GLY A 213 13.86 8.97 -18.17
CA GLY A 213 14.77 8.15 -17.35
C GLY A 213 16.08 7.77 -18.03
N ASN A 214 16.86 6.90 -17.37
CA ASN A 214 18.10 6.33 -17.90
C ASN A 214 17.94 4.81 -18.08
N ASP A 215 18.45 4.28 -19.19
CA ASP A 215 18.42 2.84 -19.44
C ASP A 215 19.46 2.10 -18.60
N GLY A 216 18.99 1.20 -17.73
CA GLY A 216 19.81 0.19 -17.08
C GLY A 216 19.36 -1.20 -17.48
N ASN A 217 20.31 -2.13 -17.62
CA ASN A 217 20.00 -3.54 -17.84
C ASN A 217 19.80 -4.22 -16.48
N PHE A 218 18.56 -4.59 -16.17
CA PHE A 218 18.18 -5.22 -14.91
C PHE A 218 17.47 -6.55 -15.16
N ASP A 219 17.68 -7.52 -14.28
CA ASP A 219 16.81 -8.71 -14.18
C ASP A 219 15.49 -8.30 -13.51
N LEU A 220 14.56 -7.79 -14.34
CA LEU A 220 13.29 -7.26 -13.87
C LEU A 220 12.43 -8.32 -13.17
N LYS A 221 12.44 -9.57 -13.66
CA LYS A 221 11.67 -10.67 -13.06
C LYS A 221 12.13 -10.92 -11.63
N ARG A 222 13.45 -11.05 -11.42
CA ARG A 222 14.04 -11.23 -10.09
C ARG A 222 13.77 -10.07 -9.16
N LEU A 223 13.97 -8.85 -9.65
CA LEU A 223 13.71 -7.64 -8.86
C LEU A 223 12.23 -7.58 -8.44
N ARG A 224 11.30 -7.84 -9.35
CA ARG A 224 9.86 -7.79 -9.10
C ARG A 224 9.42 -8.83 -8.07
N VAL A 225 9.88 -10.08 -8.20
CA VAL A 225 9.64 -11.14 -7.20
C VAL A 225 10.17 -10.73 -5.83
N THR A 226 11.44 -10.30 -5.79
CA THR A 226 12.08 -9.87 -4.55
C THR A 226 11.32 -8.72 -3.90
N ASN A 227 10.86 -7.76 -4.70
CA ASN A 227 10.12 -6.61 -4.22
C ASN A 227 8.76 -6.99 -3.65
N ARG A 228 7.98 -7.82 -4.35
CA ARG A 228 6.69 -8.30 -3.83
C ARG A 228 6.85 -9.10 -2.55
N LEU A 229 7.84 -10.00 -2.48
CA LEU A 229 8.13 -10.74 -1.25
C LEU A 229 8.55 -9.80 -0.11
N SER A 230 9.35 -8.76 -0.40
CA SER A 230 9.72 -7.74 0.59
C SER A 230 8.49 -6.95 1.06
N TYR A 231 7.57 -6.62 0.14
CA TYR A 231 6.32 -5.95 0.48
C TYR A 231 5.48 -6.79 1.44
N TYR A 232 5.26 -8.06 1.10
CA TYR A 232 4.50 -8.96 1.97
C TYR A 232 5.20 -9.20 3.30
N TYR A 233 6.53 -9.28 3.31
CA TYR A 233 7.31 -9.37 4.54
C TYR A 233 7.01 -8.20 5.50
N GLU A 234 6.99 -6.95 5.02
CA GLU A 234 6.67 -5.79 5.86
C GLU A 234 5.22 -5.85 6.40
N ILE A 235 4.25 -6.22 5.56
CA ILE A 235 2.86 -6.41 6.01
C ILE A 235 2.79 -7.49 7.11
N LEU A 236 3.47 -8.61 6.93
CA LEU A 236 3.50 -9.72 7.89
C LEU A 236 4.13 -9.33 9.22
N ARG A 237 5.18 -8.48 9.22
CA ARG A 237 5.76 -7.93 10.45
C ARG A 237 4.77 -7.12 11.27
N VAL A 238 3.83 -6.45 10.61
CA VAL A 238 2.76 -5.68 11.28
C VAL A 238 1.72 -6.61 11.89
N ILE A 239 1.19 -7.55 11.10
CA ILE A 239 0.03 -8.35 11.52
C ILE A 239 0.41 -9.61 12.32
N ALA A 240 1.62 -10.15 12.18
CA ALA A 240 2.11 -11.26 12.98
C ALA A 240 3.63 -11.27 13.20
N PRO A 241 4.17 -10.31 13.96
CA PRO A 241 5.62 -10.20 14.21
C PRO A 241 6.27 -11.42 14.91
N SER A 242 5.48 -12.35 15.44
CA SER A 242 5.99 -13.58 16.10
C SER A 242 5.92 -14.82 15.20
N SER A 243 5.63 -14.62 13.92
CA SER A 243 5.48 -15.68 12.93
C SER A 243 6.83 -16.22 12.47
N GLU A 244 7.00 -17.55 12.51
CA GLU A 244 8.19 -18.21 11.97
C GLU A 244 8.33 -17.97 10.44
N LEU A 245 7.22 -17.68 9.75
CA LEU A 245 7.24 -17.35 8.32
C LEU A 245 8.03 -16.08 8.02
N ILE A 246 8.07 -15.11 8.93
CA ILE A 246 8.81 -13.85 8.75
C ILE A 246 10.29 -14.13 8.60
N ASP A 247 10.86 -14.93 9.50
CA ASP A 247 12.28 -15.27 9.49
C ASP A 247 12.66 -16.06 8.23
N ILE A 248 11.82 -17.05 7.86
CA ILE A 248 12.04 -17.87 6.66
C ILE A 248 11.94 -17.03 5.38
N LEU A 249 10.98 -16.12 5.32
CA LEU A 249 10.78 -15.24 4.18
C LEU A 249 11.94 -14.25 4.04
N MET A 250 12.45 -13.70 5.14
CA MET A 250 13.61 -12.81 5.13
C MET A 250 14.85 -13.50 4.57
N ASP A 251 15.17 -14.70 5.06
CA ASP A 251 16.30 -15.49 4.55
C ASP A 251 16.16 -15.78 3.05
N ARG A 252 14.93 -16.05 2.59
CA ARG A 252 14.65 -16.27 1.17
C ARG A 252 14.87 -15.00 0.35
N ILE A 253 14.38 -13.85 0.81
CA ILE A 253 14.56 -12.55 0.14
C ILE A 253 16.06 -12.27 -0.04
N GLU A 254 16.86 -12.41 1.03
CA GLU A 254 18.30 -12.21 0.96
C GLU A 254 18.98 -13.22 0.02
N SER A 255 18.56 -14.48 0.04
CA SER A 255 19.11 -15.50 -0.87
C SER A 255 18.81 -15.21 -2.35
N ILE A 256 17.63 -14.66 -2.67
CA ILE A 256 17.28 -14.26 -4.05
C ILE A 256 18.13 -13.05 -4.48
N ARG A 257 18.33 -12.07 -3.57
CA ARG A 257 19.17 -10.87 -3.80
C ARG A 257 20.64 -11.22 -4.06
N GLU A 258 21.16 -12.22 -3.36
CA GLU A 258 22.54 -12.70 -3.50
C GLU A 258 22.75 -13.68 -4.67
N PHE A 259 21.73 -13.88 -5.53
CA PHE A 259 21.77 -14.81 -6.67
C PHE A 259 22.11 -16.25 -6.30
N LYS A 260 21.82 -16.67 -5.05
CA LYS A 260 22.08 -18.04 -4.59
C LYS A 260 21.18 -19.09 -5.24
N TYR A 261 20.05 -18.67 -5.79
CA TYR A 261 19.07 -19.55 -6.44
C TYR A 261 18.63 -19.02 -7.81
N ASP A 262 18.34 -19.96 -8.71
CA ASP A 262 17.52 -19.71 -9.88
C ASP A 262 16.04 -19.60 -9.46
N LEU A 263 15.34 -18.59 -9.97
CA LEU A 263 13.95 -18.29 -9.61
C LEU A 263 13.01 -19.45 -9.91
N GLU A 264 13.27 -20.20 -10.98
CA GLU A 264 12.45 -21.33 -11.41
C GLU A 264 12.65 -22.57 -10.54
N SER A 265 13.69 -22.59 -9.70
CA SER A 265 14.04 -23.70 -8.80
C SER A 265 13.72 -23.44 -7.34
N LEU A 266 13.00 -22.35 -7.05
CA LEU A 266 12.68 -21.98 -5.68
C LEU A 266 11.80 -23.04 -5.02
N GLU A 267 12.39 -23.74 -4.04
CA GLU A 267 11.61 -24.66 -3.22
C GLU A 267 10.63 -23.91 -2.31
N LYS A 268 9.55 -24.60 -1.96
CA LYS A 268 8.59 -24.21 -0.93
C LYS A 268 9.29 -23.79 0.37
N LEU A 269 8.82 -22.70 1.00
CA LEU A 269 9.34 -22.21 2.28
C LEU A 269 9.02 -23.19 3.40
N LYS A 270 10.05 -23.70 4.10
CA LYS A 270 9.93 -24.71 5.17
C LYS A 270 10.38 -24.16 6.52
N PRO A 271 9.65 -24.45 7.62
CA PRO A 271 10.12 -24.19 8.98
C PRO A 271 11.48 -24.81 9.24
N LYS A 272 12.41 -24.05 9.85
CA LYS A 272 13.78 -24.54 10.11
C LYS A 272 13.79 -25.71 11.10
N ASN A 273 12.89 -25.67 12.09
CA ASN A 273 12.87 -26.62 13.20
C ASN A 273 11.75 -27.67 13.09
N ARG A 274 11.04 -27.76 11.95
CA ARG A 274 9.94 -28.72 11.76
C ARG A 274 10.01 -29.39 10.38
N PRO A 275 10.94 -30.35 10.19
CA PRO A 275 11.18 -31.00 8.89
C PRO A 275 9.99 -31.85 8.38
N ARG A 276 9.03 -32.21 9.24
CA ARG A 276 7.79 -32.95 8.89
C ARG A 276 6.54 -32.07 8.93
N PHE A 277 6.66 -30.80 8.54
CA PHE A 277 5.50 -29.90 8.48
C PHE A 277 4.59 -30.30 7.31
N ASN A 278 3.35 -30.73 7.61
CA ASN A 278 2.38 -31.08 6.58
C ASN A 278 1.51 -29.86 6.22
N TYR A 279 1.79 -29.25 5.07
CA TYR A 279 0.98 -28.14 4.54
C TYR A 279 -0.47 -28.54 4.19
N ALA A 280 -0.75 -29.83 4.01
CA ALA A 280 -2.07 -30.34 3.63
C ALA A 280 -2.95 -30.74 4.82
N SER A 281 -2.37 -31.11 5.98
CA SER A 281 -3.13 -31.60 7.15
C SER A 281 -2.83 -30.88 8.47
N GLY A 282 -2.01 -29.83 8.45
CA GLY A 282 -1.56 -29.12 9.64
C GLY A 282 -1.86 -27.62 9.59
N ASN A 283 -3.12 -27.27 9.28
CA ASN A 283 -3.77 -25.97 9.53
C ASN A 283 -3.05 -24.73 8.94
N GLU A 284 -3.49 -24.31 7.76
CA GLU A 284 -3.26 -23.09 6.95
C GLU A 284 -2.04 -22.18 7.20
N PRO A 285 -1.43 -21.58 6.16
CA PRO A 285 -0.42 -20.53 6.31
C PRO A 285 -0.75 -19.40 7.32
N THR A 286 -2.00 -19.21 7.73
CA THR A 286 -2.42 -18.30 8.81
C THR A 286 -2.11 -18.80 10.24
N PHE A 287 -1.73 -20.07 10.46
CA PHE A 287 -1.37 -20.59 11.79
C PHE A 287 0.04 -20.19 12.25
N PHE A 288 0.81 -19.56 11.37
CA PHE A 288 2.03 -18.87 11.79
C PHE A 288 1.73 -17.57 12.55
N PHE A 289 0.45 -17.17 12.64
CA PHE A 289 0.04 -15.93 13.25
C PHE A 289 -0.57 -16.21 14.63
N ARG A 290 0.05 -15.70 15.71
CA ARG A 290 -0.66 -15.51 17.00
C ARG A 290 -1.69 -14.36 16.90
N SER A 291 -2.40 -14.26 15.78
CA SER A 291 -3.31 -13.18 15.45
C SER A 291 -4.68 -13.75 15.08
N TYR A 292 -5.70 -12.90 14.96
CA TYR A 292 -7.07 -13.30 14.66
C TYR A 292 -7.14 -14.07 13.33
N TYR A 293 -8.01 -15.08 13.28
CA TYR A 293 -8.22 -15.92 12.10
C TYR A 293 -9.71 -16.20 11.91
N HIS A 294 -10.20 -15.92 10.71
CA HIS A 294 -11.55 -16.21 10.27
C HIS A 294 -11.50 -17.38 9.29
N ASP A 295 -12.21 -18.46 9.61
CA ASP A 295 -12.31 -19.67 8.80
C ASP A 295 -13.75 -19.86 8.33
N SER A 296 -14.06 -19.41 7.13
CA SER A 296 -15.33 -19.70 6.48
C SER A 296 -15.13 -20.55 5.24
N LYS A 297 -16.21 -21.16 4.76
CA LYS A 297 -16.21 -21.86 3.46
C LYS A 297 -16.00 -20.91 2.28
N GLU A 298 -16.32 -19.63 2.45
CA GLU A 298 -16.25 -18.61 1.40
C GLU A 298 -14.84 -18.03 1.29
N MET A 299 -14.21 -17.73 2.43
CA MET A 299 -12.87 -17.16 2.47
C MET A 299 -12.19 -17.37 3.81
N LYS A 300 -10.86 -17.47 3.77
CA LYS A 300 -10.02 -17.67 4.93
C LYS A 300 -9.00 -16.56 5.03
N ILE A 301 -9.07 -15.80 6.12
CA ILE A 301 -8.24 -14.62 6.33
C ILE A 301 -7.61 -14.66 7.72
N GLY A 302 -6.34 -14.26 7.80
CA GLY A 302 -5.61 -14.11 9.07
C GLY A 302 -5.10 -12.70 9.21
N GLY A 303 -5.19 -12.12 10.41
CA GLY A 303 -4.83 -10.72 10.60
C GLY A 303 -4.90 -10.25 12.05
N ARG A 304 -4.86 -8.93 12.24
CA ARG A 304 -4.78 -8.29 13.55
C ARG A 304 -5.72 -7.09 13.61
N PHE A 305 -6.28 -6.84 14.78
CA PHE A 305 -7.09 -5.65 15.05
C PHE A 305 -6.24 -4.58 15.72
N PHE A 306 -6.34 -3.35 15.23
CA PHE A 306 -5.69 -2.16 15.76
C PHE A 306 -6.77 -1.23 16.32
N TYR A 307 -6.60 -0.74 17.53
CA TYR A 307 -7.54 0.22 18.10
C TYR A 307 -7.57 1.50 17.24
N LEU A 308 -8.77 1.96 16.87
CA LEU A 308 -8.96 3.25 16.18
C LEU A 308 -9.51 4.31 17.12
N GLN A 309 -10.68 4.03 17.67
CA GLN A 309 -11.45 4.92 18.54
C GLN A 309 -12.52 4.10 19.28
N GLU A 310 -13.29 4.75 20.15
CA GLU A 310 -14.40 4.12 20.88
C GLU A 310 -15.31 3.30 19.94
N GLY A 311 -15.53 2.04 20.32
CA GLY A 311 -16.33 1.04 19.61
C GLY A 311 -15.80 0.59 18.25
N LEU A 312 -14.66 1.07 17.76
CA LEU A 312 -14.12 0.74 16.41
C LEU A 312 -12.64 0.33 16.42
N SER A 313 -12.33 -0.69 15.63
CA SER A 313 -10.96 -1.13 15.33
C SER A 313 -10.72 -1.20 13.81
N LEU A 314 -9.45 -1.09 13.41
CA LEU A 314 -9.01 -1.40 12.06
C LEU A 314 -8.54 -2.86 12.03
N PHE A 315 -9.17 -3.69 11.22
CA PHE A 315 -8.67 -5.00 10.86
C PHE A 315 -7.73 -4.89 9.66
N ILE A 316 -6.56 -5.52 9.80
CA ILE A 316 -5.62 -5.73 8.69
C ILE A 316 -5.26 -7.19 8.68
N GLY A 317 -5.39 -7.82 7.53
CA GLY A 317 -5.07 -9.23 7.37
C GLY A 317 -4.64 -9.57 5.97
N VAL A 318 -4.45 -10.86 5.75
CA VAL A 318 -4.08 -11.45 4.48
C VAL A 318 -4.95 -12.67 4.23
N GLU A 319 -5.32 -12.86 2.98
CA GLU A 319 -6.02 -14.04 2.51
C GLU A 319 -5.07 -15.24 2.48
N ASN A 320 -5.59 -16.42 2.84
CA ASN A 320 -4.80 -17.63 2.84
C ASN A 320 -4.26 -18.00 1.44
N ASN A 321 -4.96 -17.61 0.36
CA ASN A 321 -4.46 -17.78 -1.01
C ASN A 321 -3.14 -17.03 -1.24
N LEU A 322 -3.04 -15.76 -0.84
CA LEU A 322 -1.80 -14.98 -0.92
C LEU A 322 -0.68 -15.64 -0.12
N LEU A 323 -0.99 -16.11 1.09
CA LEU A 323 0.00 -16.82 1.89
C LEU A 323 0.45 -18.14 1.25
N ASN A 324 -0.45 -18.89 0.61
CA ASN A 324 -0.09 -20.07 -0.16
C ASN A 324 0.84 -19.72 -1.32
N LYS A 325 0.60 -18.60 -2.02
CA LYS A 325 1.50 -18.10 -3.08
C LYS A 325 2.90 -17.80 -2.52
N ILE A 326 2.97 -17.11 -1.38
CA ILE A 326 4.24 -16.82 -0.67
C ILE A 326 4.94 -18.12 -0.26
N VAL A 327 4.24 -19.05 0.37
CA VAL A 327 4.87 -20.28 0.88
C VAL A 327 5.32 -21.20 -0.26
N ASN A 328 4.48 -21.39 -1.29
CA ASN A 328 4.79 -22.27 -2.41
C ASN A 328 5.87 -21.73 -3.35
N GLN A 329 6.17 -20.43 -3.30
CA GLN A 329 7.24 -19.80 -4.07
C GLN A 329 7.10 -19.97 -5.59
N ASN A 330 5.86 -20.11 -6.08
CA ASN A 330 5.59 -20.14 -7.52
C ASN A 330 5.69 -18.71 -8.07
N VAL A 331 6.66 -18.47 -8.95
CA VAL A 331 6.99 -17.13 -9.45
C VAL A 331 5.84 -16.52 -10.25
N ASP A 332 5.22 -17.30 -11.15
CA ASP A 332 4.12 -16.79 -11.98
C ASP A 332 2.92 -16.38 -11.12
N HIS A 333 2.61 -17.15 -10.07
CA HIS A 333 1.56 -16.82 -9.12
C HIS A 333 1.93 -15.59 -8.28
N LEU A 334 3.19 -15.44 -7.87
CA LEU A 334 3.68 -14.26 -7.16
C LEU A 334 3.65 -13.01 -8.03
N LEU A 335 3.78 -13.14 -9.36
CA LEU A 335 3.75 -12.06 -10.34
C LEU A 335 2.35 -11.78 -10.93
N SER A 336 1.39 -12.69 -10.72
CA SER A 336 -0.01 -12.48 -11.11
C SER A 336 -0.61 -11.23 -10.43
N VAL A 337 -1.56 -10.59 -11.11
CA VAL A 337 -2.34 -9.44 -10.59
C VAL A 337 -3.79 -9.88 -10.50
N ASP A 338 -4.44 -9.59 -9.37
CA ASP A 338 -5.85 -9.91 -9.13
C ASP A 338 -6.60 -8.65 -8.69
N ASP A 339 -7.31 -8.03 -9.64
CA ASP A 339 -7.85 -6.68 -9.49
C ASP A 339 -9.28 -6.66 -8.92
N GLU A 340 -9.87 -7.82 -8.58
CA GLU A 340 -11.25 -7.86 -8.08
C GLU A 340 -11.32 -7.55 -6.57
N LEU A 341 -12.06 -6.50 -6.22
CA LEU A 341 -12.41 -6.20 -4.84
C LEU A 341 -13.50 -7.15 -4.36
N SER A 342 -13.19 -7.95 -3.36
CA SER A 342 -14.14 -8.84 -2.68
C SER A 342 -14.35 -8.38 -1.24
N SER A 343 -15.37 -8.93 -0.57
CA SER A 343 -15.63 -8.60 0.83
C SER A 343 -16.31 -9.73 1.59
N ILE A 344 -16.06 -9.79 2.90
CA ILE A 344 -16.69 -10.76 3.81
C ILE A 344 -17.19 -10.08 5.09
N GLU A 345 -18.26 -10.62 5.67
CA GLU A 345 -18.74 -10.20 6.98
C GLU A 345 -18.01 -10.96 8.10
N ILE A 346 -17.45 -10.21 9.04
CA ILE A 346 -16.93 -10.74 10.30
C ILE A 346 -18.00 -10.55 11.37
N ASN A 347 -18.24 -11.61 12.15
CA ASN A 347 -19.12 -11.58 13.32
C ASN A 347 -18.65 -12.61 14.35
N GLU A 348 -17.60 -12.28 15.10
CA GLU A 348 -16.88 -13.23 15.96
C GLU A 348 -16.59 -12.69 17.36
N LEU A 349 -16.44 -13.60 18.32
CA LEU A 349 -15.95 -13.28 19.66
C LEU A 349 -14.43 -13.42 19.69
N VAL A 350 -13.74 -12.35 20.07
CA VAL A 350 -12.27 -12.33 20.18
C VAL A 350 -11.85 -11.96 21.58
N ASN A 351 -10.73 -12.49 22.05
CA ASN A 351 -10.15 -12.02 23.30
C ASN A 351 -9.82 -10.53 23.17
N ARG A 352 -10.11 -9.73 24.19
CA ARG A 352 -9.83 -8.29 24.21
C ARG A 352 -8.37 -7.97 23.85
N THR A 353 -7.44 -8.83 24.27
CA THR A 353 -6.01 -8.73 23.98
C THR A 353 -5.66 -8.88 22.50
N ALA A 354 -6.60 -9.30 21.65
CA ALA A 354 -6.43 -9.34 20.20
C ALA A 354 -6.39 -7.93 19.61
N ILE A 355 -7.11 -6.97 20.20
CA ILE A 355 -7.01 -5.56 19.83
C ILE A 355 -5.69 -5.01 20.35
N GLN A 356 -4.84 -4.56 19.43
CA GLN A 356 -3.57 -3.98 19.78
C GLN A 356 -3.75 -2.55 20.28
N THR A 357 -3.21 -2.33 21.48
CA THR A 357 -3.23 -1.02 22.14
C THR A 357 -1.88 -0.69 22.74
N THR A 358 -0.83 -1.49 22.55
CA THR A 358 0.47 -1.28 23.21
C THR A 358 1.50 -0.84 22.19
N THR A 359 2.15 0.28 22.48
CA THR A 359 3.17 0.90 21.63
C THR A 359 4.57 0.31 21.88
N ARG A 360 5.58 0.85 21.18
CA ARG A 360 6.98 0.38 21.27
C ARG A 360 7.54 0.44 22.68
N ASP A 361 7.25 1.52 23.39
CA ASP A 361 7.74 1.76 24.75
C ASP A 361 6.93 1.02 25.82
N GLY A 362 6.06 0.09 25.41
CA GLY A 362 5.16 -0.62 26.31
C GLY A 362 4.02 0.23 26.84
N GLN A 363 3.87 1.47 26.35
CA GLN A 363 2.77 2.35 26.74
C GLN A 363 1.47 1.82 26.13
N ARG A 364 0.41 1.77 26.94
CA ARG A 364 -0.92 1.47 26.42
C ARG A 364 -1.53 2.76 25.87
N ILE A 365 -1.96 2.74 24.61
CA ILE A 365 -2.89 3.72 24.07
C ILE A 365 -4.03 3.86 25.07
N LYS A 366 -4.35 5.11 25.41
CA LYS A 366 -5.46 5.41 26.29
C LYS A 366 -6.76 5.03 25.59
N VAL A 367 -7.29 3.86 25.93
CA VAL A 367 -8.63 3.44 25.55
C VAL A 367 -9.58 4.03 26.60
N GLU A 368 -10.45 4.95 26.20
CA GLU A 368 -11.46 5.57 27.09
C GLU A 368 -12.84 4.93 26.88
N ASP A 369 -12.86 3.62 26.63
CA ASP A 369 -14.07 2.90 26.23
C ASP A 369 -14.50 1.90 27.31
N LYS A 370 -15.68 2.14 27.91
CA LYS A 370 -16.25 1.24 28.92
C LYS A 370 -16.57 -0.15 28.35
N LEU A 371 -16.92 -0.24 27.06
CA LEU A 371 -17.18 -1.51 26.39
C LEU A 371 -15.91 -2.36 26.33
N PHE A 372 -14.77 -1.72 26.07
CA PHE A 372 -13.48 -2.40 26.03
C PHE A 372 -13.10 -3.03 27.38
N PHE A 373 -13.37 -2.34 28.50
CA PHE A 373 -13.01 -2.86 29.83
C PHE A 373 -14.06 -3.76 30.47
N GLY A 374 -15.31 -3.74 29.97
CA GLY A 374 -16.43 -4.48 30.54
C GLY A 374 -16.38 -5.99 30.39
N SER A 375 -15.50 -6.52 29.51
CA SER A 375 -15.38 -7.95 29.24
C SER A 375 -13.93 -8.36 28.91
N SER A 376 -13.63 -9.66 29.11
CA SER A 376 -12.38 -10.29 28.64
C SER A 376 -12.43 -10.63 27.14
N GLN A 377 -13.63 -10.68 26.56
CA GLN A 377 -13.88 -10.93 25.15
C GLN A 377 -14.76 -9.84 24.55
N LEU A 378 -14.51 -9.50 23.29
CA LEU A 378 -15.25 -8.49 22.55
C LEU A 378 -15.91 -9.13 21.35
N LYS A 379 -17.15 -8.71 21.06
CA LYS A 379 -17.83 -9.12 19.84
C LYS A 379 -17.42 -8.19 18.71
N MET A 380 -16.66 -8.71 17.74
CA MET A 380 -16.22 -8.02 16.54
C MET A 380 -17.25 -8.20 15.44
N SER A 381 -17.79 -7.12 14.89
CA SER A 381 -18.73 -7.18 13.78
C SER A 381 -18.48 -6.10 12.73
N GLY A 382 -18.44 -6.50 11.46
CA GLY A 382 -18.34 -5.58 10.33
C GLY A 382 -17.79 -6.25 9.08
N ARG A 383 -17.69 -5.47 8.01
CA ARG A 383 -17.23 -5.97 6.73
C ARG A 383 -15.73 -5.72 6.53
N VAL A 384 -15.05 -6.74 6.02
CA VAL A 384 -13.65 -6.66 5.57
C VAL A 384 -13.61 -6.76 4.06
N TYR A 385 -12.78 -5.94 3.43
CA TYR A 385 -12.58 -5.84 1.99
C TYR A 385 -11.22 -6.42 1.65
N ILE A 386 -11.18 -7.27 0.63
CA ILE A 386 -9.97 -7.99 0.20
C ILE A 386 -9.70 -7.67 -1.26
N LYS A 387 -8.47 -7.27 -1.57
CA LYS A 387 -7.96 -7.09 -2.93
C LYS A 387 -6.48 -7.45 -2.96
N ASN A 388 -6.03 -8.13 -4.03
CA ASN A 388 -4.67 -8.69 -4.13
C ASN A 388 -4.24 -9.52 -2.89
N GLY A 389 -5.21 -10.13 -2.20
CA GLY A 389 -5.01 -10.90 -0.97
C GLY A 389 -4.75 -10.08 0.30
N LEU A 390 -4.76 -8.75 0.26
CA LEU A 390 -4.69 -7.88 1.44
C LEU A 390 -6.10 -7.52 1.92
N ALA A 391 -6.37 -7.76 3.20
CA ALA A 391 -7.66 -7.56 3.83
C ALA A 391 -7.66 -6.31 4.72
N LEU A 392 -8.60 -5.38 4.50
CA LEU A 392 -8.77 -4.15 5.29
C LEU A 392 -10.23 -3.97 5.69
N GLY A 393 -10.49 -3.59 6.94
CA GLY A 393 -11.87 -3.29 7.36
C GLY A 393 -11.94 -2.49 8.66
N VAL A 394 -12.91 -1.58 8.76
CA VAL A 394 -13.23 -0.93 10.04
C VAL A 394 -14.32 -1.75 10.73
N ILE A 395 -13.97 -2.34 11.86
CA ILE A 395 -14.78 -3.33 12.57
C ILE A 395 -15.29 -2.73 13.88
N SER A 396 -16.59 -2.88 14.14
CA SER A 396 -17.15 -2.51 15.43
C SER A 396 -16.84 -3.56 16.47
N TYR A 397 -16.53 -3.13 17.69
CA TYR A 397 -16.41 -4.02 18.83
C TYR A 397 -17.41 -3.61 19.94
N LYS A 398 -17.94 -4.60 20.65
CA LYS A 398 -18.88 -4.42 21.78
C LYS A 398 -18.53 -5.34 22.94
#